data_AF-A0A1H3EJ81-F1
#
_entry.id   AF-A0A1H3EJ81-F1
#
_cell.length_a   1.000
_cell.length_b   1.000
_cell.length_c   1.000
_cell.angle_alpha   90.00
_cell.angle_beta   90.00
_cell.angle_gamma   90.00
#
_symmetry.space_group_name_H-M   'P 1'
#
loop_
_entity.id
_entity.type
_entity.pdbx_description
1 polymer ?
#
loop_
_entity_poly.entity_id
_entity_poly.type
_entity_poly.pdbx_seq_one_letter_code
_entity_poly.pdbx_strand_id
1 'polypeptide(L)'
;MDIGAYSDSIADTELRDAVADVAALLSLHGNVIRDLDARKSRWRRAGRAPRPDIVVSVPGHRPLWTRTPGAEVTLPVGTTRRGRTLAVRLTARPGFGRELLRLAVIIDADQSGSASSRTDSSAT
;
A
#
# COMPACT_ATOMS: atom_id res chain seq x y z
N MET A 1 10.62 6.34 9.93
CA MET A 1 9.30 6.49 9.29
C MET A 1 8.57 5.17 9.47
N ASP A 2 7.39 5.19 10.10
CA ASP A 2 6.54 4.03 10.32
C ASP A 2 5.51 3.92 9.19
N ILE A 3 5.47 2.79 8.49
CA ILE A 3 4.50 2.52 7.43
C ILE A 3 3.55 1.42 7.88
N GLY A 4 2.25 1.68 7.81
CA GLY A 4 1.21 0.69 8.13
C GLY A 4 0.54 0.13 6.88
N ALA A 5 0.42 -1.18 6.75
CA ALA A 5 -0.40 -1.84 5.74
C ALA A 5 -1.78 -2.22 6.31
N TYR A 6 -2.85 -1.88 5.60
CA TYR A 6 -4.24 -2.17 5.96
C TYR A 6 -4.83 -3.13 4.92
N SER A 7 -4.65 -4.43 5.13
CA SER A 7 -4.97 -5.50 4.18
C SER A 7 -6.07 -6.45 4.67
N ASP A 8 -5.97 -7.00 5.89
CA ASP A 8 -6.80 -8.14 6.29
C ASP A 8 -8.27 -7.77 6.53
N SER A 9 -8.56 -6.49 6.69
CA SER A 9 -9.94 -5.96 6.71
C SER A 9 -10.60 -5.90 5.33
N ILE A 10 -9.89 -6.22 4.25
CA ILE A 10 -10.40 -6.21 2.87
C ILE A 10 -10.93 -7.60 2.52
N ALA A 11 -12.22 -7.71 2.19
CA ALA A 11 -12.84 -9.00 1.85
C ALA A 11 -12.41 -9.54 0.48
N ASP A 12 -12.19 -8.65 -0.48
CA ASP A 12 -11.72 -8.98 -1.82
C ASP A 12 -10.24 -9.40 -1.78
N THR A 13 -9.96 -10.62 -2.23
CA THR A 13 -8.61 -11.20 -2.17
C THR A 13 -7.64 -10.52 -3.12
N GLU A 14 -8.06 -10.12 -4.32
CA GLU A 14 -7.17 -9.46 -5.29
C GLU A 14 -6.75 -8.07 -4.76
N LEU A 15 -7.67 -7.37 -4.09
CA LEU A 15 -7.36 -6.09 -3.43
C LEU A 15 -6.47 -6.28 -2.19
N ARG A 16 -6.67 -7.35 -1.43
CA ARG A 16 -5.82 -7.68 -0.27
C ARG A 16 -4.40 -8.00 -0.70
N ASP A 17 -4.24 -8.84 -1.72
CA ASP A 17 -2.95 -9.26 -2.25
C ASP A 17 -2.20 -8.05 -2.83
N ALA A 18 -2.88 -7.15 -3.53
CA ALA A 18 -2.28 -5.90 -4.02
C ALA A 18 -1.66 -5.04 -2.90
N VAL A 19 -2.30 -4.96 -1.72
CA VAL A 19 -1.71 -4.25 -0.57
C VAL A 19 -0.51 -5.01 0.00
N ALA A 20 -0.59 -6.35 0.06
CA ALA A 20 0.50 -7.19 0.54
C ALA A 20 1.73 -7.12 -0.37
N ASP A 21 1.54 -7.11 -1.69
CA ASP A 21 2.59 -6.99 -2.69
C ASP A 21 3.29 -5.63 -2.61
N VAL A 22 2.53 -4.54 -2.48
CA VAL A 22 3.10 -3.20 -2.25
C VAL A 22 3.87 -3.14 -0.92
N ALA A 23 3.34 -3.74 0.15
CA ALA A 23 4.05 -3.83 1.42
C ALA A 23 5.37 -4.61 1.28
N ALA A 24 5.38 -5.72 0.55
CA ALA A 24 6.58 -6.50 0.27
C ALA A 24 7.59 -5.68 -0.55
N LEU A 25 7.14 -5.01 -1.62
CA LEU A 25 7.97 -4.13 -2.45
C LEU A 25 8.65 -3.05 -1.62
N LEU A 26 7.90 -2.34 -0.78
CA LEU A 26 8.46 -1.29 0.06
C LEU A 26 9.43 -1.86 1.11
N SER A 27 9.17 -3.07 1.60
CA SER A 27 10.09 -3.78 2.51
C SER A 27 11.41 -4.13 1.83
N LEU A 28 11.38 -4.58 0.58
CA LEU A 28 12.58 -4.83 -0.24
C LEU A 28 13.40 -3.56 -0.45
N HIS A 29 12.75 -2.40 -0.48
CA HIS A 29 13.40 -1.08 -0.53
C HIS A 29 13.85 -0.56 0.85
N GLY A 30 13.89 -1.41 1.88
CA GLY A 30 14.43 -1.08 3.20
C GLY A 30 13.45 -0.38 4.14
N ASN A 31 12.16 -0.33 3.80
CA ASN A 31 11.15 0.25 4.69
C ASN A 31 10.62 -0.79 5.67
N VAL A 32 10.40 -0.39 6.92
CA VAL A 32 9.76 -1.27 7.91
C VAL A 32 8.25 -1.14 7.77
N ILE A 33 7.58 -2.24 7.44
CA ILE A 33 6.13 -2.28 7.27
C ILE A 33 5.47 -2.98 8.45
N ARG A 34 4.42 -2.36 8.98
CA ARG A 34 3.60 -2.88 10.05
C ARG A 34 2.22 -3.25 9.54
N ASP A 35 1.84 -4.51 9.70
CA ASP A 35 0.46 -4.93 9.50
C ASP A 35 -0.46 -4.34 10.59
N LEU A 36 -1.47 -3.58 10.17
CA LEU A 36 -2.43 -2.89 11.03
C LEU A 36 -3.62 -3.76 11.44
N ASP A 37 -3.91 -4.83 10.69
CA ASP A 37 -5.07 -5.68 10.87
C ASP A 37 -4.74 -7.01 11.58
N ALA A 38 -3.47 -7.37 11.72
CA ALA A 38 -3.02 -8.49 12.54
C ALA A 38 -3.73 -8.51 13.92
N ARG A 39 -4.66 -9.47 14.10
CA ARG A 39 -5.59 -9.61 15.26
C ARG A 39 -4.93 -9.77 16.64
N LYS A 40 -3.60 -9.75 16.73
CA LYS A 40 -2.82 -9.89 17.98
C LYS A 40 -1.56 -9.03 17.99
N SER A 41 -1.54 -7.94 17.24
CA SER A 41 -0.42 -7.01 17.26
C SER A 41 -0.18 -6.52 18.70
N ARG A 42 1.00 -6.82 19.27
CA ARG A 42 1.43 -6.45 20.64
C ARG A 42 1.21 -4.95 20.93
N TRP A 43 1.14 -4.14 19.88
CA TRP A 43 0.92 -2.70 19.89
C TRP A 43 -0.49 -2.26 20.31
N ARG A 44 -1.52 -3.12 20.22
CA ARG A 44 -2.88 -2.81 20.72
C ARG A 44 -3.04 -2.93 22.24
N ARG A 45 -2.16 -3.66 22.94
CA ARG A 45 -2.27 -3.85 24.40
C ARG A 45 -1.99 -2.57 25.21
N ALA A 46 -1.37 -1.56 24.60
CA ALA A 46 -1.01 -0.31 25.26
C ALA A 46 -1.86 0.88 24.77
N GLY A 47 -3.20 0.76 24.81
CA GLY A 47 -4.16 1.90 24.79
C GLY A 47 -4.23 2.84 23.57
N ARG A 48 -3.20 2.90 22.71
CA ARG A 48 -3.11 3.72 21.51
C ARG A 48 -1.89 3.25 20.71
N ALA A 49 -2.06 2.26 19.83
CA ALA A 49 -1.00 1.93 18.89
C ALA A 49 -0.62 3.22 18.12
N PRO A 50 0.67 3.59 18.05
CA PRO A 50 1.07 4.83 17.39
C PRO A 50 0.59 4.80 15.93
N ARG A 51 -0.03 5.89 15.49
CA ARG A 51 -0.52 6.04 14.10
C ARG A 51 0.71 6.08 13.18
N PRO A 52 0.82 5.16 12.19
CA PRO A 52 1.90 5.21 11.20
C PRO A 52 2.00 6.58 10.56
N ASP A 53 3.20 6.91 10.11
CA ASP A 53 3.46 8.13 9.34
C ASP A 53 2.77 8.05 7.97
N ILE A 54 2.80 6.87 7.36
CA ILE A 54 2.17 6.57 6.08
C ILE A 54 1.36 5.27 6.18
N VAL A 55 0.18 5.24 5.56
CA VAL A 55 -0.67 4.05 5.45
C VAL A 55 -0.79 3.63 4.01
N VAL A 56 -0.58 2.33 3.76
CA VAL A 56 -0.90 1.62 2.53
C VAL A 56 -2.27 0.96 2.71
N SER A 57 -3.21 1.25 1.83
CA SER A 57 -4.55 0.66 1.84
C SER A 57 -5.12 0.60 0.43
N VAL A 58 -6.35 0.11 0.24
CA VAL A 58 -7.06 0.29 -1.05
C VAL A 58 -7.98 1.51 -1.01
N PRO A 59 -8.31 2.11 -2.16
CA PRO A 59 -9.36 3.12 -2.25
C PRO A 59 -10.66 2.65 -1.59
N GLY A 60 -11.24 3.46 -0.70
CA GLY A 60 -12.48 3.14 0.00
C GLY A 60 -12.33 2.29 1.28
N HIS A 61 -11.23 1.53 1.43
CA HIS A 61 -10.95 0.78 2.66
C HIS A 61 -9.71 1.33 3.35
N ARG A 62 -9.93 2.24 4.30
CA ARG A 62 -8.85 2.87 5.09
C ARG A 62 -9.24 3.05 6.55
N PRO A 63 -8.27 3.08 7.48
CA PRO A 63 -8.53 3.39 8.88
C PRO A 63 -9.27 4.72 9.07
N LEU A 64 -10.19 4.80 10.03
CA LEU A 64 -11.01 6.02 10.23
C LEU A 64 -10.17 7.28 10.48
N TRP A 65 -9.05 7.14 11.18
CA TRP A 65 -8.18 8.26 11.53
C TRP A 65 -7.43 8.86 10.32
N THR A 66 -7.40 8.17 9.17
CA THR A 66 -6.82 8.70 7.92
C THR A 66 -7.85 9.43 7.06
N ARG A 67 -9.10 9.57 7.53
CA ARG A 67 -10.16 10.31 6.81
C ARG A 67 -10.06 11.83 6.98
N THR A 68 -9.23 12.33 7.90
CA THR A 68 -8.90 13.75 8.04
C THR A 68 -7.96 14.23 6.92
N PRO A 69 -7.97 15.52 6.55
CA PRO A 69 -7.14 16.04 5.47
C PRO A 69 -5.65 15.77 5.72
N GLY A 70 -5.05 15.01 4.80
CA GLY A 70 -3.64 14.66 4.73
C GLY A 70 -3.27 14.42 3.27
N ALA A 71 -1.97 14.34 2.96
CA ALA A 71 -1.55 14.05 1.60
C ALA A 71 -1.93 12.60 1.25
N GLU A 72 -2.55 12.39 0.10
CA GLU A 72 -2.91 11.07 -0.39
C GLU A 72 -2.59 10.94 -1.88
N VAL A 73 -2.11 9.75 -2.27
CA VAL A 73 -1.81 9.39 -3.65
C VAL A 73 -2.41 8.00 -3.90
N THR A 74 -3.10 7.84 -5.02
CA THR A 74 -3.64 6.54 -5.47
C THR A 74 -2.91 6.12 -6.73
N LEU A 75 -2.41 4.89 -6.76
CA LEU A 75 -1.59 4.35 -7.84
C LEU A 75 -2.22 3.07 -8.38
N PRO A 76 -2.28 2.89 -9.71
CA PRO A 76 -2.60 1.60 -10.29
C PRO A 76 -1.43 0.63 -10.01
N VAL A 77 -1.75 -0.58 -9.59
CA VAL A 77 -0.76 -1.63 -9.24
C VAL A 77 -1.04 -2.95 -9.95
N GLY A 78 -1.86 -2.91 -11.00
CA GLY A 78 -2.16 -4.06 -11.83
C GLY A 78 -3.62 -4.11 -12.27
N THR A 79 -4.04 -5.30 -12.65
CA THR A 79 -5.40 -5.60 -13.11
C THR A 79 -5.90 -6.87 -12.45
N THR A 80 -7.18 -6.87 -12.08
CA THR A 80 -7.91 -8.07 -11.66
C THR A 80 -8.00 -9.07 -12.80
N ARG A 81 -8.34 -10.32 -12.47
CA ARG A 81 -8.67 -11.36 -13.48
C ARG A 81 -9.80 -10.97 -14.43
N ARG A 82 -10.66 -10.02 -14.03
CA ARG A 82 -11.76 -9.48 -14.85
C ARG A 82 -11.37 -8.23 -15.64
N GLY A 83 -10.08 -7.87 -15.69
CA GLY A 83 -9.57 -6.73 -16.45
C GLY A 83 -9.85 -5.36 -15.81
N ARG A 84 -10.32 -5.31 -14.56
CA ARG A 84 -10.49 -4.05 -13.82
C ARG A 84 -9.16 -3.62 -13.20
N THR A 85 -8.85 -2.34 -13.18
CA THR A 85 -7.66 -1.80 -12.51
C THR A 85 -7.66 -2.11 -11.02
N LEU A 86 -6.57 -2.68 -10.53
CA LEU A 86 -6.25 -2.74 -9.10
C LEU A 86 -5.47 -1.48 -8.73
N ALA A 87 -5.85 -0.84 -7.63
CA ALA A 87 -5.20 0.38 -7.17
C ALA A 87 -4.97 0.33 -5.66
N VAL A 88 -3.84 0.89 -5.25
CA VAL A 88 -3.46 1.08 -3.86
C VAL A 88 -3.40 2.58 -3.57
N ARG A 89 -3.71 2.94 -2.33
CA ARG A 89 -3.66 4.29 -1.80
C ARG A 89 -2.57 4.39 -0.75
N LEU A 90 -1.74 5.41 -0.89
CA LEU A 90 -0.89 5.92 0.17
C LEU A 90 -1.59 7.11 0.83
N THR A 91 -1.63 7.12 2.16
CA THR A 91 -2.10 8.29 2.93
C THR A 91 -1.07 8.65 3.97
N ALA A 92 -0.58 9.89 3.93
CA ALA A 92 0.40 10.41 4.85
C ALA A 92 -0.23 11.27 5.94
N ARG A 93 0.35 11.19 7.13
CA ARG A 93 0.15 12.20 8.17
C ARG A 93 0.72 13.56 7.71
N PRO A 94 0.20 14.68 8.25
CA PRO A 94 0.78 15.99 7.99
C PRO A 94 2.30 16.00 8.26
N GLY A 95 3.07 16.57 7.32
CA GLY A 95 4.54 16.61 7.37
C GLY A 95 5.27 15.55 6.54
N PHE A 96 4.59 14.49 6.08
CA PHE A 96 5.21 13.37 5.36
C PHE A 96 4.92 13.34 3.85
N GLY A 97 4.53 14.47 3.27
CA GLY A 97 4.17 14.55 1.85
C GLY A 97 5.33 14.20 0.91
N ARG A 98 6.56 14.58 1.25
CA ARG A 98 7.74 14.29 0.43
C ARG A 98 8.08 12.80 0.43
N GLU A 99 8.03 12.18 1.59
CA GLU A 99 8.24 10.74 1.76
C GLU A 99 7.15 9.95 1.03
N LEU A 100 5.88 10.38 1.12
CA LEU A 100 4.79 9.78 0.37
C LEU A 100 5.02 9.81 -1.14
N LEU A 101 5.50 10.93 -1.69
CA LEU A 101 5.84 11.01 -3.12
C LEU A 101 7.04 10.12 -3.48
N ARG A 102 8.06 10.01 -2.62
CA ARG A 102 9.18 9.08 -2.84
C ARG A 102 8.71 7.63 -2.90
N LEU A 103 7.84 7.22 -1.98
CA LEU A 103 7.26 5.87 -2.00
C LEU A 103 6.40 5.65 -3.24
N ALA A 104 5.63 6.66 -3.66
CA ALA A 104 4.83 6.58 -4.88
C ALA A 104 5.69 6.32 -6.11
N VAL A 105 6.84 6.99 -6.23
CA VAL A 105 7.80 6.76 -7.34
C VAL A 105 8.35 5.34 -7.33
N ILE A 106 8.68 4.78 -6.16
CA ILE A 106 9.15 3.39 -6.06
C ILE A 106 8.08 2.41 -6.57
N ILE A 107 6.84 2.60 -6.14
CA ILE A 107 5.71 1.77 -6.57
C ILE A 107 5.49 1.91 -8.07
N ASP A 108 5.44 3.14 -8.58
CA ASP A 108 5.20 3.42 -10.01
C ASP A 108 6.29 2.81 -10.92
N ALA A 109 7.55 2.85 -10.50
CA ALA A 109 8.67 2.28 -11.23
C ALA A 109 8.57 0.74 -11.33
N ASP A 110 8.17 0.06 -10.26
CA ASP A 110 7.99 -1.40 -10.22
C ASP A 110 6.87 -1.87 -11.16
N GLN A 111 5.76 -1.11 -11.20
CA GLN A 111 4.63 -1.39 -12.07
C GLN A 111 4.95 -1.14 -13.55
N SER A 112 5.77 -0.12 -13.82
CA SER A 112 6.25 0.17 -15.18
C SER A 112 7.26 -0.87 -15.69
N GLY A 113 8.10 -1.41 -14.80
CA GLY A 113 9.06 -2.47 -15.13
C GLY A 113 8.41 -3.82 -15.44
N SER A 114 7.36 -4.19 -14.69
CA SER A 114 6.61 -5.44 -14.86
C SER A 114 5.65 -5.44 -16.07
N ALA A 115 5.27 -4.26 -16.58
CA ALA A 115 4.58 -4.13 -17.86
C ALA A 115 5.51 -4.41 -19.05
N SER A 116 6.78 -4.00 -18.95
CA SER A 116 7.77 -4.14 -20.03
C SER A 116 8.24 -5.60 -20.20
N SER A 117 8.32 -6.39 -19.13
CA SER A 117 8.72 -7.81 -19.20
C SER A 117 7.63 -8.74 -19.79
N ARG A 118 6.39 -8.26 -19.92
CA ARG A 118 5.26 -9.05 -20.43
C ARG A 118 5.15 -9.02 -21.97
N THR A 119 5.84 -8.09 -22.62
CA THR A 119 5.78 -7.89 -24.08
C THR A 119 6.80 -8.77 -24.84
N ASP A 120 7.84 -9.28 -24.18
CA ASP A 120 8.90 -10.08 -24.82
C ASP A 120 8.59 -11.59 -24.91
N SER A 121 7.46 -12.07 -24.39
CA SER A 121 7.12 -13.51 -24.36
C SER A 121 6.13 -13.96 -25.46
N SER A 122 6.01 -13.23 -26.56
CA SER A 122 5.10 -13.57 -27.68
C SER A 122 5.78 -13.55 -29.04
N ALA A 123 7.02 -14.03 -29.12
CA ALA A 123 7.71 -14.27 -30.38
C ALA A 123 8.48 -15.59 -30.34
N THR A 124 7.76 -16.70 -30.60
CA THR A 124 8.27 -17.92 -31.26
C THR A 124 7.09 -18.71 -31.80
#